data_AF-B4JQZ3-F1
#
_entry.id   AF-B4JQZ3-F1
#
_cell.length_a   1.000
_cell.length_b   1.000
_cell.length_c   1.000
_cell.angle_alpha   90.00
_cell.angle_beta   90.00
_cell.angle_gamma   90.00
#
_symmetry.space_group_name_H-M   'P 1'
#
loop_
_entity.id
_entity.type
_entity.pdbx_description
1 polymer ?
#
loop_
_entity_poly.entity_id
_entity_poly.type
_entity_poly.pdbx_seq_one_letter_code
_entity_poly.pdbx_strand_id
1 'polypeptide(L)'
;MASNQDKTPGHRQGAEEMMSSLLIRENFEQEVLKAHNSYRTRHNAPPLQLNEQLSKLSTDWAKYLLAKNRMEHRQNSGYGENIYMASGGNLTGTDAVTSWYNEIHQYNWQRPSFQSNTGHFTQVVWRSSTQLGVGFARRGNTIYVVCNYDPPGNFMNQFPENVHPPK
;
A
#
# COMPACT_ATOMS: atom_id res chain seq x y z
N MET A 1 -60.37 -5.67 -10.67
CA MET A 1 -59.15 -5.46 -11.46
C MET A 1 -58.54 -4.13 -11.02
N ALA A 2 -57.40 -4.16 -10.33
CA ALA A 2 -56.55 -3.00 -10.12
C ALA A 2 -55.11 -3.51 -10.07
N SER A 3 -54.28 -2.98 -10.96
CA SER A 3 -52.90 -3.36 -11.21
C SER A 3 -52.01 -3.02 -10.02
N ASN A 4 -51.22 -3.98 -9.54
CA ASN A 4 -50.01 -3.67 -8.78
C ASN A 4 -48.87 -3.43 -9.77
N GLN A 5 -48.35 -2.22 -9.74
CA GLN A 5 -47.15 -1.83 -10.47
C GLN A 5 -45.94 -2.59 -9.94
N ASP A 6 -45.19 -3.09 -10.90
CA ASP A 6 -43.89 -3.74 -10.83
C ASP A 6 -42.87 -2.85 -10.10
N LYS A 7 -42.31 -3.34 -8.98
CA LYS A 7 -41.15 -2.73 -8.31
C LYS A 7 -39.90 -3.44 -8.81
N THR A 8 -39.28 -2.87 -9.83
CA THR A 8 -38.01 -3.35 -10.38
C THR A 8 -36.90 -3.39 -9.29
N PRO A 9 -36.25 -4.55 -9.04
CA PRO A 9 -35.25 -4.69 -7.95
C PRO A 9 -33.85 -4.16 -8.27
N GLY A 10 -33.55 -3.78 -9.52
CA GLY A 10 -32.17 -3.65 -10.00
C GLY A 10 -31.33 -2.46 -9.49
N HIS A 11 -31.95 -1.40 -8.96
CA HIS A 11 -31.21 -0.18 -8.58
C HIS A 11 -30.58 -0.20 -7.18
N ARG A 12 -31.11 -1.00 -6.25
CA ARG A 12 -30.61 -1.02 -4.85
C ARG A 12 -29.40 -1.92 -4.66
N GLN A 13 -29.34 -3.04 -5.39
CA GLN A 13 -28.32 -4.07 -5.22
C GLN A 13 -26.92 -3.59 -5.64
N GLY A 14 -26.81 -2.82 -6.74
CA GLY A 14 -25.52 -2.26 -7.18
C GLY A 14 -24.96 -1.18 -6.25
N ALA A 15 -25.81 -0.44 -5.55
CA ALA A 15 -25.38 0.55 -4.56
C ALA A 15 -24.80 -0.13 -3.30
N GLU A 16 -25.44 -1.20 -2.82
CA GLU A 16 -24.97 -1.98 -1.68
C GLU A 16 -23.63 -2.67 -1.96
N GLU A 17 -23.46 -3.24 -3.16
CA GLU A 17 -22.19 -3.84 -3.61
C GLU A 17 -21.07 -2.80 -3.70
N MET A 18 -21.36 -1.62 -4.26
CA MET A 18 -20.40 -0.52 -4.33
C MET A 18 -19.98 -0.08 -2.92
N MET A 19 -20.94 0.13 -2.02
CA MET A 19 -20.66 0.51 -0.63
C MET A 19 -19.85 -0.56 0.12
N SER A 20 -20.17 -1.84 -0.06
CA SER A 20 -19.41 -2.94 0.52
C SER A 20 -17.96 -2.95 0.01
N SER A 21 -17.76 -2.76 -1.29
CA SER A 21 -16.42 -2.69 -1.89
C SER A 21 -15.60 -1.49 -1.38
N LEU A 22 -16.26 -0.34 -1.18
CA LEU A 22 -15.64 0.86 -0.60
C LEU A 22 -15.23 0.62 0.85
N LEU A 23 -16.10 0.03 1.67
CA LEU A 23 -15.79 -0.30 3.07
C LEU A 23 -14.63 -1.29 3.19
N ILE A 24 -14.57 -2.31 2.34
CA ILE A 24 -13.45 -3.26 2.31
C ILE A 24 -12.15 -2.53 1.99
N ARG A 25 -12.18 -1.64 0.98
CA ARG A 25 -11.02 -0.83 0.60
C ARG A 25 -10.58 0.08 1.74
N GLU A 26 -11.48 0.85 2.32
CA GLU A 26 -11.18 1.76 3.44
C GLU A 26 -10.56 1.01 4.62
N ASN A 27 -11.14 -0.13 5.02
CA ASN A 27 -10.57 -0.96 6.08
C ASN A 27 -9.15 -1.42 5.74
N PHE A 28 -8.92 -1.86 4.50
CA PHE A 28 -7.60 -2.27 4.05
C PHE A 28 -6.57 -1.13 4.08
N GLU A 29 -6.93 0.05 3.57
CA GLU A 29 -6.06 1.24 3.60
C GLU A 29 -5.69 1.62 5.04
N GLN A 30 -6.65 1.55 5.96
CA GLN A 30 -6.42 1.83 7.38
C GLN A 30 -5.52 0.79 8.06
N GLU A 31 -5.66 -0.50 7.74
CA GLU A 31 -4.74 -1.54 8.23
C GLU A 31 -3.31 -1.27 7.77
N VAL A 32 -3.12 -0.99 6.48
CA VAL A 32 -1.82 -0.64 5.91
C VAL A 32 -1.24 0.60 6.60
N LEU A 33 -2.04 1.67 6.77
CA LEU A 33 -1.60 2.90 7.43
C LEU A 33 -1.16 2.64 8.89
N LYS A 34 -1.97 1.91 9.65
CA LYS A 34 -1.69 1.56 11.05
C LYS A 34 -0.39 0.74 11.17
N ALA A 35 -0.21 -0.24 10.30
CA ALA A 35 1.02 -1.04 10.27
C ALA A 35 2.25 -0.17 9.97
N HIS A 36 2.19 0.71 8.96
CA HIS A 36 3.27 1.66 8.66
C HIS A 36 3.60 2.52 9.88
N ASN A 37 2.59 3.15 10.48
CA ASN A 37 2.79 4.10 11.57
C ASN A 37 3.29 3.43 12.86
N SER A 38 2.92 2.17 13.10
CA SER A 38 3.48 1.35 14.18
C SER A 38 4.99 1.13 13.99
N TYR A 39 5.43 0.76 12.78
CA TYR A 39 6.86 0.59 12.49
C TYR A 39 7.61 1.91 12.50
N ARG A 40 7.09 2.96 11.85
CA ARG A 40 7.71 4.30 11.80
C ARG A 40 7.98 4.89 13.19
N THR A 41 7.06 4.67 14.13
CA THR A 41 7.24 5.07 15.54
C THR A 41 8.49 4.46 16.18
N ARG A 42 8.82 3.20 15.85
CA ARG A 42 10.03 2.52 16.35
C ARG A 42 11.30 3.20 15.84
N HIS A 43 11.25 3.86 14.69
CA HIS A 43 12.37 4.50 14.01
C HIS A 43 12.40 6.03 14.15
N ASN A 44 11.62 6.62 15.07
CA ASN A 44 11.48 8.08 15.18
C ASN A 44 11.05 8.79 13.87
N ALA A 45 10.33 8.08 13.00
CA ALA A 45 9.75 8.65 11.79
C ALA A 45 8.32 9.15 12.09
N PRO A 46 7.95 10.38 11.70
CA PRO A 46 6.59 10.89 11.85
C PRO A 46 5.55 9.99 11.17
N PRO A 47 4.31 9.90 11.68
CA PRO A 47 3.27 9.10 11.04
C PRO A 47 2.96 9.61 9.64
N LEU A 48 2.71 8.68 8.72
CA LEU A 48 2.15 8.97 7.40
C LEU A 48 0.66 9.31 7.52
N GLN A 49 0.15 10.02 6.52
CA GLN A 49 -1.27 10.28 6.32
C GLN A 49 -1.73 9.68 5.00
N LEU A 50 -2.91 9.04 4.98
CA LEU A 50 -3.49 8.56 3.74
C LEU A 50 -3.82 9.73 2.82
N ASN A 51 -3.52 9.57 1.54
CA ASN A 51 -3.89 10.51 0.49
C ASN A 51 -4.77 9.79 -0.53
N GLU A 52 -6.01 10.25 -0.68
CA GLU A 52 -7.01 9.59 -1.52
C GLU A 52 -6.60 9.53 -3.01
N GLN A 53 -6.01 10.61 -3.54
CA GLN A 53 -5.55 10.66 -4.93
C GLN A 53 -4.39 9.69 -5.15
N LEU A 54 -3.46 9.62 -4.20
CA LEU A 54 -2.36 8.68 -4.23
C LEU A 54 -2.86 7.23 -4.10
N SER A 55 -3.83 6.96 -3.23
CA SER A 55 -4.49 5.64 -3.13
C SER A 55 -5.18 5.23 -4.43
N LYS A 56 -5.81 6.19 -5.13
CA LYS A 56 -6.36 5.92 -6.47
C LYS A 56 -5.25 5.52 -7.46
N LEU A 57 -4.13 6.25 -7.47
CA LEU A 57 -2.98 5.93 -8.33
C LEU A 57 -2.41 4.54 -8.01
N SER A 58 -2.23 4.21 -6.73
CA SER A 58 -1.79 2.90 -6.26
C SER A 58 -2.75 1.79 -6.69
N THR A 59 -4.06 2.03 -6.57
CA THR A 59 -5.12 1.07 -6.96
C THR A 59 -5.10 0.81 -8.46
N ASP A 60 -4.96 1.87 -9.27
CA ASP A 60 -4.85 1.77 -10.71
C ASP A 60 -3.59 0.96 -11.11
N TRP A 61 -2.48 1.11 -10.38
CA TRP A 61 -1.28 0.29 -10.61
C TRP A 61 -1.48 -1.18 -10.22
N ALA A 62 -2.04 -1.44 -9.03
CA ALA A 62 -2.29 -2.80 -8.57
C ALA A 62 -3.18 -3.57 -9.56
N LYS A 63 -4.21 -2.92 -10.11
CA LYS A 63 -5.08 -3.48 -11.16
C LYS A 63 -4.31 -3.77 -12.45
N TYR A 64 -3.43 -2.86 -12.87
CA TYR A 64 -2.58 -3.06 -14.05
C TYR A 64 -1.64 -4.26 -13.87
N LEU A 65 -0.93 -4.33 -12.74
CA LEU A 65 0.00 -5.43 -12.42
C LEU A 65 -0.74 -6.78 -12.37
N LEU A 66 -1.91 -6.81 -11.73
CA LEU A 66 -2.76 -7.99 -11.69
C LEU A 66 -3.22 -8.43 -13.10
N ALA A 67 -3.64 -7.47 -13.94
CA ALA A 67 -4.09 -7.76 -15.30
C ALA A 67 -2.96 -8.31 -16.17
N LYS A 68 -1.74 -7.77 -16.02
CA LYS A 68 -0.54 -8.20 -16.77
C LYS A 68 0.19 -9.39 -16.15
N ASN A 69 -0.12 -9.72 -14.89
CA ASN A 69 0.60 -10.69 -14.08
C ASN A 69 2.12 -10.40 -14.03
N ARG A 70 2.47 -9.18 -13.60
CA ARG A 70 3.86 -8.70 -13.53
C ARG A 70 4.14 -8.03 -12.19
N MET A 71 5.39 -8.12 -11.74
CA MET A 71 5.95 -7.36 -10.62
C MET A 71 6.93 -6.33 -11.20
N GLU A 72 6.44 -5.12 -11.50
CA GLU A 72 7.25 -4.04 -12.08
C GLU A 72 6.85 -2.69 -11.48
N HIS A 73 7.85 -1.83 -11.26
CA HIS A 73 7.61 -0.48 -10.76
C HIS A 73 7.01 0.43 -11.83
N ARG A 74 6.15 1.38 -11.42
CA ARG A 74 5.63 2.41 -12.32
C ARG A 74 6.75 3.37 -12.74
N GLN A 75 7.02 3.43 -14.04
CA GLN A 75 7.99 4.36 -14.59
C GLN A 75 7.49 5.81 -14.50
N ASN A 76 8.39 6.74 -14.19
CA ASN A 76 8.14 8.20 -14.17
C ASN A 76 6.95 8.63 -13.29
N SER A 77 6.69 7.94 -12.18
CA SER A 77 5.56 8.25 -11.28
C SER A 77 5.78 9.52 -10.45
N GLY A 78 7.04 9.85 -10.12
CA GLY A 78 7.39 10.91 -9.17
C GLY A 78 7.23 10.52 -7.70
N TYR A 79 6.76 9.29 -7.40
CA TYR A 79 6.48 8.81 -6.05
C TYR A 79 7.39 7.64 -5.68
N GLY A 80 7.58 7.43 -4.37
CA GLY A 80 8.13 6.18 -3.86
C GLY A 80 7.14 5.05 -4.12
N GLU A 81 7.60 3.81 -4.20
CA GLU A 81 6.72 2.68 -4.47
C GLU A 81 7.21 1.38 -3.81
N ASN A 82 6.31 0.72 -3.10
CA ASN A 82 6.47 -0.67 -2.67
C ASN A 82 5.37 -1.52 -3.31
N ILE A 83 5.74 -2.71 -3.79
CA ILE A 83 4.81 -3.67 -4.42
C ILE A 83 4.91 -5.00 -3.66
N TYR A 84 3.77 -5.61 -3.41
CA TYR A 84 3.67 -6.93 -2.80
C TYR A 84 2.69 -7.78 -3.62
N MET A 85 3.06 -9.04 -3.87
CA MET A 85 2.21 -10.02 -4.51
C MET A 85 2.09 -11.25 -3.61
N ALA A 86 0.87 -11.75 -3.46
CA ALA A 86 0.60 -13.00 -2.76
C ALA A 86 -0.36 -13.88 -3.56
N SER A 87 -0.34 -15.17 -3.23
CA SER A 87 -1.28 -16.16 -3.73
C SER A 87 -1.97 -16.86 -2.55
N GLY A 88 -3.29 -16.91 -2.58
CA GLY A 88 -4.12 -17.62 -1.58
C GLY A 88 -4.44 -16.79 -0.33
N GLY A 89 -5.39 -17.30 0.46
CA GLY A 89 -5.74 -16.76 1.79
C GLY A 89 -6.52 -15.44 1.82
N ASN A 90 -6.87 -15.04 3.05
CA ASN A 90 -7.35 -13.71 3.41
C ASN A 90 -6.13 -12.86 3.79
N LEU A 91 -5.61 -12.10 2.84
CA LEU A 91 -4.50 -11.18 3.07
C LEU A 91 -5.01 -9.90 3.73
N THR A 92 -4.37 -9.51 4.83
CA THR A 92 -4.61 -8.23 5.51
C THR A 92 -3.64 -7.17 5.01
N GLY A 93 -3.99 -5.90 5.18
CA GLY A 93 -3.08 -4.79 4.88
C GLY A 93 -1.76 -4.89 5.66
N THR A 94 -1.82 -5.45 6.86
CA THR A 94 -0.67 -5.64 7.75
C THR A 94 0.37 -6.60 7.18
N ASP A 95 -0.05 -7.63 6.44
CA ASP A 95 0.84 -8.68 5.94
C ASP A 95 1.87 -8.13 4.94
N ALA A 96 1.42 -7.29 3.99
CA ALA A 96 2.29 -6.65 3.01
C ALA A 96 3.33 -5.74 3.69
N VAL A 97 2.89 -4.92 4.64
CA VAL A 97 3.77 -3.98 5.36
C VAL A 97 4.78 -4.72 6.23
N THR A 98 4.36 -5.79 6.89
CA THR A 98 5.23 -6.64 7.70
C THR A 98 6.30 -7.30 6.83
N SER A 99 5.92 -7.82 5.66
CA SER A 99 6.87 -8.40 4.69
C SER A 99 7.93 -7.38 4.28
N TRP A 100 7.53 -6.15 3.94
CA TRP A 100 8.47 -5.08 3.58
C TRP A 100 9.36 -4.68 4.75
N TYR A 101 8.80 -4.52 5.95
CA TYR A 101 9.55 -4.13 7.13
C TYR A 101 10.59 -5.18 7.55
N ASN A 102 10.30 -6.47 7.38
CA ASN A 102 11.21 -7.56 7.75
C ASN A 102 12.57 -7.54 7.01
N GLU A 103 12.69 -6.79 5.92
CA GLU A 103 13.99 -6.52 5.30
C GLU A 103 14.98 -5.79 6.23
N ILE A 104 14.50 -5.20 7.33
CA ILE A 104 15.34 -4.63 8.41
C ILE A 104 16.41 -5.61 8.89
N HIS A 105 16.13 -6.92 8.90
CA HIS A 105 17.06 -7.96 9.31
C HIS A 105 18.28 -8.10 8.38
N GLN A 106 18.19 -7.55 7.17
CA GLN A 106 19.25 -7.56 6.17
C GLN A 106 19.93 -6.19 6.03
N TYR A 107 19.39 -5.15 6.67
CA TYR A 107 19.90 -3.78 6.53
C TYR A 107 21.23 -3.57 7.27
N ASN A 108 22.23 -3.11 6.54
CA ASN A 108 23.54 -2.81 7.10
C ASN A 108 23.60 -1.40 7.71
N TRP A 109 23.35 -1.32 9.02
CA TRP A 109 23.40 -0.08 9.80
C TRP A 109 24.77 0.60 9.83
N GLN A 110 25.87 -0.12 9.58
CA GLN A 110 27.21 0.47 9.53
C GLN A 110 27.49 1.19 8.20
N ARG A 111 26.71 0.87 7.16
CA ARG A 111 26.85 1.42 5.80
C ARG A 111 25.48 1.81 5.23
N PRO A 112 24.81 2.81 5.82
CA PRO A 112 23.46 3.21 5.42
C PRO A 112 23.45 3.66 3.96
N SER A 113 22.72 2.92 3.12
CA SER A 113 22.66 3.10 1.67
C SER A 113 21.52 2.26 1.08
N PHE A 114 21.16 2.52 -0.18
CA PHE A 114 20.20 1.68 -0.88
C PHE A 114 20.78 0.28 -1.14
N GLN A 115 19.99 -0.75 -0.85
CA GLN A 115 20.30 -2.14 -1.21
C GLN A 115 19.03 -2.76 -1.78
N SER A 116 19.16 -3.56 -2.83
CA SER A 116 18.01 -4.11 -3.56
C SER A 116 17.09 -4.98 -2.70
N ASN A 117 17.60 -5.55 -1.62
CA ASN A 117 16.89 -6.40 -0.67
C ASN A 117 16.40 -5.67 0.59
N THR A 118 16.60 -4.34 0.68
CA THR A 118 16.16 -3.54 1.84
C THR A 118 15.41 -2.27 1.46
N GLY A 119 15.21 -2.06 0.15
CA GLY A 119 14.55 -0.88 -0.40
C GLY A 119 13.10 -0.72 0.06
N HIS A 120 12.37 -1.81 0.33
CA HIS A 120 11.01 -1.71 0.82
C HIS A 120 10.99 -1.27 2.28
N PHE A 121 11.84 -1.87 3.12
CA PHE A 121 12.00 -1.46 4.52
C PHE A 121 12.37 0.02 4.62
N THR A 122 13.40 0.46 3.90
CA THR A 122 13.88 1.85 3.97
C THR A 122 12.81 2.83 3.52
N GLN A 123 11.96 2.47 2.55
CA GLN A 123 10.82 3.28 2.14
C GLN A 123 9.71 3.31 3.21
N VAL A 124 9.39 2.19 3.88
CA VAL A 124 8.39 2.16 4.97
C VAL A 124 8.76 3.15 6.08
N VAL A 125 10.04 3.16 6.47
CA VAL A 125 10.52 3.99 7.60
C VAL A 125 11.07 5.35 7.17
N TRP A 126 11.03 5.69 5.87
CA TRP A 126 11.62 6.91 5.35
C TRP A 126 11.04 8.15 6.03
N ARG A 127 11.86 8.82 6.85
CA ARG A 127 11.39 9.91 7.74
C ARG A 127 10.68 11.04 7.00
N SER A 128 11.20 11.45 5.85
CA SER A 128 10.68 12.61 5.11
C SER A 128 9.43 12.31 4.28
N SER A 129 9.06 11.05 4.06
CA SER A 129 7.77 10.72 3.43
C SER A 129 6.64 11.07 4.41
N THR A 130 5.61 11.75 3.92
CA THR A 130 4.49 12.27 4.73
C THR A 130 3.14 11.71 4.31
N GLN A 131 2.97 11.42 3.02
CA GLN A 131 1.74 10.88 2.46
C GLN A 131 1.92 9.44 2.01
N LEU A 132 0.85 8.66 2.15
CA LEU A 132 0.75 7.27 1.73
C LEU A 132 -0.49 7.11 0.84
N GLY A 133 -0.33 6.49 -0.32
CA GLY A 133 -1.43 5.98 -1.12
C GLY A 133 -1.41 4.46 -1.14
N VAL A 134 -2.55 3.83 -0.87
CA VAL A 134 -2.65 2.37 -0.79
C VAL A 134 -3.57 1.86 -1.89
N GLY A 135 -3.12 0.83 -2.59
CA GLY A 135 -3.86 0.16 -3.65
C GLY A 135 -3.88 -1.33 -3.46
N PHE A 136 -5.04 -1.94 -3.73
CA PHE A 136 -5.26 -3.37 -3.61
C PHE A 136 -6.05 -3.87 -4.83
N ALA A 137 -5.62 -4.99 -5.41
CA ALA A 137 -6.34 -5.66 -6.48
C ALA A 137 -6.27 -7.18 -6.32
N ARG A 138 -7.39 -7.87 -6.57
CA ARG A 138 -7.50 -9.33 -6.47
C ARG A 138 -8.21 -9.93 -7.67
N ARG A 139 -7.69 -11.05 -8.18
CA ARG A 139 -8.36 -11.92 -9.17
C ARG A 139 -8.11 -13.38 -8.80
N GLY A 140 -9.18 -14.09 -8.42
CA GLY A 140 -9.07 -15.45 -7.88
C GLY A 140 -8.22 -15.46 -6.61
N ASN A 141 -7.11 -16.21 -6.64
CA ASN A 141 -6.17 -16.31 -5.53
C ASN A 141 -5.02 -15.30 -5.60
N THR A 142 -4.83 -14.60 -6.72
CA THR A 142 -3.73 -13.66 -6.89
C THR A 142 -4.11 -12.28 -6.36
N ILE A 143 -3.24 -11.71 -5.54
CA ILE A 143 -3.40 -10.41 -4.89
C ILE A 143 -2.19 -9.54 -5.19
N TYR A 144 -2.42 -8.28 -5.50
CA TYR A 144 -1.40 -7.23 -5.57
C TYR A 144 -1.74 -6.12 -4.59
N VAL A 145 -0.73 -5.69 -3.84
CA VAL A 145 -0.76 -4.50 -2.99
C VAL A 145 0.31 -3.54 -3.50
N VAL A 146 -0.06 -2.28 -3.70
CA VAL A 146 0.86 -1.20 -4.10
C VAL A 146 0.73 -0.09 -3.07
N CYS A 147 1.85 0.37 -2.54
CA CYS A 147 1.92 1.58 -1.73
C CYS A 147 2.76 2.63 -2.45
N ASN A 148 2.22 3.83 -2.65
CA ASN A 148 2.97 4.98 -3.13
C ASN A 148 3.23 5.96 -1.98
N TYR A 149 4.41 6.58 -1.99
CA TYR A 149 4.90 7.46 -0.92
C TYR A 149 5.26 8.83 -1.48
N ASP A 150 4.87 9.88 -0.78
CA ASP A 150 5.18 11.26 -1.15
C ASP A 150 5.61 12.08 0.07
N PRO A 151 6.77 12.77 0.03
CA PRO A 151 7.86 12.64 -0.96
C PRO A 151 8.41 11.20 -1.09
N PRO A 152 9.00 10.83 -2.25
CA PRO A 152 9.68 9.55 -2.43
C PRO A 152 10.84 9.36 -1.44
N GLY A 153 11.09 8.10 -1.08
CA GLY A 153 12.26 7.71 -0.29
C GLY A 153 13.42 7.20 -1.14
N ASN A 154 14.37 6.55 -0.49
CA ASN A 154 15.49 5.82 -1.10
C ASN A 154 16.43 6.68 -1.97
N PHE A 155 16.54 7.98 -1.68
CA PHE A 155 17.58 8.82 -2.26
C PHE A 155 18.94 8.47 -1.65
N MET A 156 19.88 8.06 -2.52
CA MET A 156 21.20 7.53 -2.13
C MET A 156 21.96 8.38 -1.10
N ASN A 157 21.84 9.69 -1.18
CA ASN A 157 22.57 10.65 -0.34
C ASN A 157 21.77 11.14 0.88
N GLN A 158 20.65 10.49 1.22
CA GLN A 158 19.74 10.93 2.29
C GLN A 158 19.40 9.83 3.32
N PHE A 159 20.06 8.67 3.25
CA PHE A 159 19.78 7.56 4.16
C PHE A 159 20.04 7.89 5.64
N PRO A 160 21.17 8.51 6.03
CA PRO A 160 21.45 8.83 7.43
C PRO A 160 20.37 9.69 8.10
N GLU A 161 19.74 10.60 7.36
CA GLU A 161 18.72 11.52 7.85
C GLU A 161 17.30 10.91 7.85
N ASN A 162 17.11 9.80 7.14
CA ASN A 162 15.78 9.24 6.89
C ASN A 162 15.55 7.83 7.41
N VAL A 163 16.61 7.05 7.66
CA VAL A 163 16.51 5.65 8.11
C VAL A 163 17.28 5.52 9.42
N HIS A 164 16.60 5.78 10.53
CA HIS A 164 17.21 5.67 11.86
C HIS A 164 17.13 4.23 12.39
N PRO A 165 18.03 3.81 13.30
CA PRO A 165 17.88 2.54 14.02
C PRO A 165 16.56 2.47 14.81
N PRO A 166 15.98 1.27 15.01
CA PRO A 166 14.84 1.10 15.90
C PRO A 166 15.25 1.40 17.36
N LYS A 167 14.31 1.89 18.16
CA LYS A 167 14.44 2.03 19.63
C LYS A 167 14.48 0.68 20.35
#